data_AF-A0A509LF37-F1
#
_entry.id   AF-A0A509LF37-F1
#
_cell.length_a   1.000
_cell.length_b   1.000
_cell.length_c   1.000
_cell.angle_alpha   90.00
_cell.angle_beta   90.00
_cell.angle_gamma   90.00
#
_symmetry.space_group_name_H-M   'P 1'
#
loop_
_entity.id
_entity.type
_entity.pdbx_description
1 polymer ?
#
loop_
_entity_poly.entity_id
_entity_poly.type
_entity_poly.pdbx_seq_one_letter_code
_entity_poly.pdbx_strand_id
1 'polypeptide(L)'
;MPLSFRSQSHGNIAFGFFNIESDMLLLENYFFFADDFCKWINQMAKQDDAGTKPLQCQVYLIDDPNDIGDLMGAIHGIRFTGFIGKLYTLFPFPDDPKAFKQNPEGYQTRDIVLSEIEGVAKREYIQIEFFKDGSVKVGPYLFDNAIFHDLLRYVWQGGYPRWKDEKRPGYVLEMKQSVQDSHNSFFKGVFSSVRI
;
A
#
# COMPACT_ATOMS: atom_id res chain seq x y z
N MET A 1 -7.92 -2.81 4.93
CA MET A 1 -7.68 -4.23 5.23
C MET A 1 -6.91 -4.84 4.11
N PRO A 2 -5.73 -5.45 4.39
CA PRO A 2 -4.91 -6.03 3.37
C PRO A 2 -5.70 -7.13 2.65
N LEU A 3 -5.55 -7.19 1.33
CA LEU A 3 -6.11 -8.26 0.50
C LEU A 3 -4.98 -9.11 -0.06
N SER A 4 -5.35 -10.31 -0.50
CA SER A 4 -4.44 -11.22 -1.19
C SER A 4 -4.41 -10.88 -2.68
N PHE A 5 -3.22 -10.61 -3.20
CA PHE A 5 -2.97 -10.38 -4.62
C PHE A 5 -2.01 -11.43 -5.16
N ARG A 6 -2.26 -11.93 -6.36
CA ARG A 6 -1.43 -12.99 -6.95
C ARG A 6 -0.16 -12.39 -7.55
N SER A 7 0.98 -12.69 -6.93
CA SER A 7 2.29 -12.54 -7.55
C SER A 7 2.59 -13.73 -8.47
N GLN A 8 3.36 -13.49 -9.52
CA GLN A 8 3.88 -14.53 -10.41
C GLN A 8 5.01 -15.34 -9.76
N SER A 9 5.74 -14.76 -8.79
CA SER A 9 6.92 -15.41 -8.18
C SER A 9 6.64 -16.12 -6.85
N HIS A 10 5.70 -15.65 -6.03
CA HIS A 10 5.50 -16.13 -4.65
C HIS A 10 4.05 -16.56 -4.36
N GLY A 11 3.19 -16.64 -5.39
CA GLY A 11 1.78 -16.96 -5.21
C GLY A 11 1.01 -15.78 -4.60
N ASN A 12 0.13 -16.06 -3.65
CA ASN A 12 -0.73 -15.06 -3.03
C ASN A 12 0.05 -14.24 -2.00
N ILE A 13 0.01 -12.92 -2.17
CA ILE A 13 0.77 -11.95 -1.39
C ILE A 13 -0.19 -10.95 -0.74
N ALA A 14 -0.04 -10.73 0.55
CA ALA A 14 -0.80 -9.74 1.29
C ALA A 14 -0.33 -8.32 0.94
N PHE A 15 -1.26 -7.46 0.52
CA PHE A 15 -1.01 -6.04 0.32
C PHE A 15 -2.17 -5.18 0.81
N GLY A 16 -1.85 -4.06 1.47
CA GLY A 16 -2.80 -2.99 1.73
C GLY A 16 -2.75 -2.40 3.13
N PHE A 17 -3.66 -1.47 3.41
CA PHE A 17 -3.84 -0.87 4.74
C PHE A 17 -4.21 -1.92 5.78
N PHE A 18 -3.51 -1.93 6.91
CA PHE A 18 -3.77 -2.84 8.03
C PHE A 18 -4.34 -2.16 9.27
N ASN A 19 -4.43 -0.83 9.30
CA ASN A 19 -5.11 -0.04 10.33
C ASN A 19 -5.79 1.16 9.65
N ILE A 20 -7.01 1.51 10.04
CA ILE A 20 -7.78 2.57 9.35
C ILE A 20 -7.36 3.99 9.74
N GLU A 21 -6.67 4.18 10.86
CA GLU A 21 -6.21 5.48 11.33
C GLU A 21 -4.79 5.85 10.84
N SER A 22 -4.11 4.91 10.19
CA SER A 22 -2.81 5.12 9.55
C SER A 22 -2.93 4.96 8.04
N ASP A 23 -2.17 5.74 7.28
CA ASP A 23 -1.99 5.53 5.85
C ASP A 23 -0.88 4.53 5.51
N MET A 24 -0.34 3.80 6.50
CA MET A 24 0.68 2.78 6.26
C MET A 24 0.10 1.55 5.56
N LEU A 25 0.79 1.12 4.52
CA LEU A 25 0.56 -0.09 3.74
C LEU A 25 1.55 -1.17 4.20
N LEU A 26 1.11 -2.43 4.09
CA LEU A 26 2.02 -3.57 4.09
C LEU A 26 2.04 -4.23 2.71
N LEU A 27 3.17 -4.87 2.41
CA LEU A 27 3.39 -5.84 1.34
C LEU A 27 4.16 -7.01 1.96
N GLU A 28 3.44 -8.03 2.44
CA GLU A 28 3.94 -9.01 3.41
C GLU A 28 4.62 -8.34 4.61
N ASN A 29 5.96 -8.39 4.65
CA ASN A 29 6.82 -7.89 5.70
C ASN A 29 7.49 -6.55 5.37
N TYR A 30 7.20 -5.98 4.20
CA TYR A 30 7.61 -4.62 3.82
C TYR A 30 6.50 -3.62 4.15
N PHE A 31 6.83 -2.59 4.91
CA PHE A 31 5.92 -1.54 5.34
C PHE A 31 6.36 -0.19 4.76
N PHE A 32 5.39 0.60 4.30
CA PHE A 32 5.62 1.94 3.75
C PHE A 32 4.33 2.75 3.75
N PHE A 33 4.43 4.07 3.75
CA PHE A 33 3.25 4.93 3.76
C PHE A 33 2.62 5.04 2.37
N ALA A 34 1.30 5.12 2.30
CA ALA A 34 0.59 5.29 1.05
C ALA A 34 0.97 6.59 0.34
N ASP A 35 1.27 7.66 1.07
CA ASP A 35 1.85 8.87 0.50
C ASP A 35 3.17 8.61 -0.24
N ASP A 36 4.08 7.83 0.35
CA ASP A 36 5.36 7.49 -0.27
C ASP A 36 5.15 6.61 -1.51
N PHE A 37 4.28 5.60 -1.41
CA PHE A 37 3.89 4.76 -2.53
C PHE A 37 3.32 5.58 -3.69
N CYS A 38 2.38 6.48 -3.42
CA CYS A 38 1.82 7.38 -4.43
C CYS A 38 2.89 8.27 -5.07
N LYS A 39 3.83 8.81 -4.30
CA LYS A 39 4.98 9.57 -4.82
C LYS A 39 5.87 8.73 -5.74
N TRP A 40 6.09 7.46 -5.43
CA TRP A 40 6.84 6.54 -6.30
C TRP A 40 6.11 6.32 -7.63
N ILE A 41 4.81 6.07 -7.57
CA ILE A 41 3.98 5.93 -8.78
C ILE A 41 4.00 7.21 -9.61
N ASN A 42 3.92 8.40 -9.00
CA ASN A 42 4.01 9.68 -9.71
C ASN A 42 5.33 9.83 -10.47
N GLN A 43 6.44 9.43 -9.83
CA GLN A 43 7.76 9.48 -10.47
C GLN A 43 7.86 8.51 -11.64
N MET A 44 7.31 7.30 -11.50
CA MET A 44 7.32 6.32 -12.59
C MET A 44 6.38 6.70 -13.73
N ALA A 45 5.22 7.28 -13.43
CA ALA A 45 4.24 7.73 -14.42
C ALA A 45 4.75 8.87 -15.31
N LYS A 46 5.75 9.63 -14.85
CA LYS A 46 6.43 10.67 -15.64
C LYS A 46 7.50 10.12 -16.60
N GLN A 47 7.82 8.83 -16.53
CA GLN A 47 8.81 8.19 -17.40
C GLN A 47 8.12 7.62 -18.64
N ASP A 48 8.71 7.81 -19.82
CA ASP A 48 8.24 7.19 -21.05
C ASP A 48 8.63 5.70 -21.14
N ASP A 49 7.98 4.94 -22.01
CA ASP A 49 8.27 3.51 -22.25
C ASP A 49 9.75 3.22 -22.52
N ALA A 50 10.40 4.07 -23.31
CA ALA A 50 11.81 3.94 -23.66
C ALA A 50 12.78 4.35 -22.53
N GLY A 51 12.28 5.02 -21.49
CA GLY A 51 13.04 5.63 -20.41
C GLY A 51 12.73 5.06 -19.02
N THR A 52 11.94 3.97 -18.92
CA THR A 52 11.59 3.38 -17.63
C THR A 52 12.86 2.85 -16.95
N LYS A 53 13.24 3.49 -15.85
CA LYS A 53 14.35 3.08 -14.99
C LYS A 53 13.80 2.51 -13.68
N PRO A 54 14.47 1.52 -13.08
CA PRO A 54 14.13 1.07 -11.75
C PRO A 54 14.17 2.24 -10.76
N LEU A 55 13.14 2.34 -9.92
CA LEU A 55 13.06 3.31 -8.85
C LEU A 55 13.49 2.67 -7.53
N GLN A 56 14.39 3.32 -6.80
CA GLN A 56 14.78 2.91 -5.44
C GLN A 56 13.81 3.50 -4.43
N CYS A 57 13.21 2.65 -3.62
CA CYS A 57 12.16 2.99 -2.66
C CYS A 57 12.60 2.57 -1.26
N GLN A 58 12.68 3.52 -0.32
CA GLN A 58 12.96 3.20 1.07
C GLN A 58 11.70 2.65 1.75
N VAL A 59 11.84 1.53 2.45
CA VAL A 59 10.78 0.83 3.16
C VAL A 59 11.26 0.41 4.55
N TYR A 60 10.32 -0.01 5.38
CA TYR A 60 10.59 -0.62 6.68
C TYR A 60 10.39 -2.14 6.55
N LEU A 61 11.44 -2.92 6.74
CA LEU A 61 11.37 -4.38 6.71
C LEU A 61 11.35 -4.92 8.15
N ILE A 62 10.33 -5.70 8.48
CA ILE A 62 10.28 -6.50 9.70
C ILE A 62 10.68 -7.93 9.34
N ASP A 63 11.85 -8.39 9.79
CA ASP A 63 12.36 -9.72 9.40
C ASP A 63 11.63 -10.87 10.12
N ASP A 64 11.32 -10.71 11.41
CA ASP A 64 10.63 -11.74 12.21
C ASP A 64 9.09 -11.58 12.11
N PRO A 65 8.36 -12.58 11.60
CA PRO A 65 6.89 -12.54 11.56
C PRO A 65 6.23 -12.32 12.93
N ASN A 66 6.88 -12.71 14.03
CA ASN A 66 6.36 -12.45 15.38
C ASN A 66 6.35 -10.95 15.72
N ASP A 67 7.29 -10.19 15.17
CA ASP A 67 7.37 -8.74 15.32
C ASP A 67 6.36 -8.01 14.43
N ILE A 68 5.83 -8.65 13.38
CA ILE A 68 4.68 -8.12 12.60
C ILE A 68 3.41 -8.20 13.45
N GLY A 69 3.13 -9.38 14.00
CA GLY A 69 1.97 -9.64 14.86
C GLY A 69 0.72 -10.18 14.16
N ASP A 70 -0.31 -10.42 14.97
CA ASP A 70 -1.57 -11.06 14.54
C ASP A 70 -2.66 -10.04 14.22
N LEU A 71 -2.81 -9.69 12.94
CA LEU A 71 -3.84 -8.76 12.47
C LEU A 71 -5.27 -9.23 12.80
N MET A 72 -5.58 -10.51 12.61
CA MET A 72 -6.92 -11.02 12.85
C MET A 72 -7.22 -11.03 14.34
N GLY A 73 -6.25 -11.40 15.19
CA GLY A 73 -6.36 -11.32 16.64
C GLY A 73 -6.56 -9.89 17.15
N ALA A 74 -5.86 -8.91 16.55
CA ALA A 74 -5.93 -7.51 16.95
C ALA A 74 -7.28 -6.87 16.59
N ILE A 75 -7.82 -7.16 15.40
CA ILE A 75 -9.14 -6.67 14.95
C ILE A 75 -10.27 -7.14 15.86
N HIS A 76 -10.19 -8.38 16.37
CA HIS A 76 -11.19 -8.92 17.28
C HIS A 76 -10.94 -8.57 18.75
N GLY A 77 -9.89 -7.78 19.05
CA GLY A 77 -9.53 -7.40 20.42
C GLY A 77 -9.04 -8.56 21.30
N ILE A 78 -8.60 -9.67 20.69
CA ILE A 78 -8.23 -10.90 21.40
C ILE A 78 -6.73 -10.93 21.68
N ARG A 79 -5.90 -10.56 20.71
CA ARG A 79 -4.43 -10.61 20.80
C ARG A 79 -3.80 -9.38 20.18
N PHE A 80 -3.06 -8.63 20.99
CA PHE A 80 -2.26 -7.49 20.56
C PHE A 80 -0.78 -7.89 20.63
N THR A 81 -0.26 -8.42 19.53
CA THR A 81 1.14 -8.86 19.39
C THR A 81 1.83 -8.12 18.25
N GLY A 82 3.16 -8.03 18.31
CA GLY A 82 3.97 -7.36 17.30
C GLY A 82 3.60 -5.89 17.07
N PHE A 83 4.08 -5.34 15.97
CA PHE A 83 3.83 -3.99 15.52
C PHE A 83 2.34 -3.71 15.28
N ILE A 84 1.65 -4.63 14.60
CA ILE A 84 0.21 -4.47 14.29
C ILE A 84 -0.60 -4.39 15.59
N GLY A 85 -0.34 -5.27 16.56
CA GLY A 85 -1.04 -5.25 17.84
C GLY A 85 -0.80 -3.96 18.64
N LYS A 86 0.43 -3.42 18.63
CA LYS A 86 0.73 -2.13 19.25
C LYS A 86 -0.10 -1.01 18.62
N LEU A 87 -0.17 -0.96 17.29
CA LEU A 87 -0.99 0.04 16.61
C LEU A 87 -2.48 -0.10 16.89
N TYR A 88 -3.00 -1.32 17.00
CA TYR A 88 -4.40 -1.52 17.41
C TYR A 88 -4.66 -1.23 18.90
N THR A 89 -3.64 -1.09 19.73
CA THR A 89 -3.78 -0.56 21.09
C THR A 89 -3.94 0.96 21.09
N LEU A 90 -3.23 1.65 20.18
CA LEU A 90 -3.30 3.11 20.02
C LEU A 90 -4.52 3.55 19.22
N PHE A 91 -4.83 2.80 18.16
CA PHE A 91 -5.87 3.04 17.17
C PHE A 91 -6.75 1.79 17.05
N PRO A 92 -7.64 1.55 18.03
CA PRO A 92 -8.45 0.35 18.08
C PRO A 92 -9.43 0.26 16.91
N PHE A 93 -9.92 -0.96 16.67
CA PHE A 93 -11.02 -1.16 15.74
C PHE A 93 -12.26 -0.40 16.26
N PRO A 94 -13.02 0.29 15.40
CA PRO A 94 -14.16 1.09 15.85
C PRO A 94 -15.29 0.21 16.39
N ASP A 95 -15.95 0.66 17.46
CA ASP A 95 -17.11 -0.03 18.04
C ASP A 95 -18.30 -0.12 17.05
N ASP A 96 -18.47 0.89 16.20
CA ASP A 96 -19.44 0.87 15.11
C ASP A 96 -18.78 0.33 13.82
N PRO A 97 -19.21 -0.85 13.31
CA PRO A 97 -18.69 -1.40 12.06
C PRO A 97 -18.87 -0.46 10.85
N LYS A 98 -19.84 0.46 10.86
CA LYS A 98 -20.02 1.43 9.77
C LYS A 98 -18.93 2.51 9.77
N ALA A 99 -18.33 2.78 10.93
CA ALA A 99 -17.19 3.68 11.05
C ALA A 99 -15.88 3.03 10.56
N PHE A 100 -15.91 1.75 10.20
CA PHE A 100 -14.77 1.07 9.59
C PHE A 100 -14.50 1.59 8.17
N LYS A 101 -13.81 2.72 8.11
CA LYS A 101 -13.47 3.49 6.91
C LYS A 101 -12.06 4.00 7.02
N GLN A 102 -11.31 3.92 5.93
CA GLN A 102 -9.93 4.41 5.87
C GLN A 102 -9.93 5.93 6.10
N ASN A 103 -9.20 6.38 7.11
CA ASN A 103 -9.09 7.79 7.46
C ASN A 103 -8.26 8.52 6.39
N PRO A 104 -8.82 9.51 5.66
CA PRO A 104 -8.05 10.29 4.68
C PRO A 104 -6.98 11.18 5.31
N GLU A 105 -7.05 11.39 6.63
CA GLU A 105 -6.07 12.13 7.41
C GLU A 105 -5.08 11.20 8.12
N GLY A 106 -5.01 9.92 7.74
CA GLY A 106 -4.07 8.95 8.32
C GLY A 106 -2.59 9.35 8.23
N TYR A 107 -2.22 10.22 7.28
CA TYR A 107 -0.88 10.81 7.21
C TYR A 107 -0.52 11.65 8.45
N GLN A 108 -1.51 12.14 9.21
CA GLN A 108 -1.29 12.89 10.44
C GLN A 108 -0.82 12.00 11.60
N THR A 109 -1.04 10.69 11.53
CA THR A 109 -0.55 9.73 12.55
C THR A 109 0.84 9.20 12.23
N ARG A 110 1.46 9.66 11.13
CA ARG A 110 2.75 9.16 10.63
C ARG A 110 3.84 9.16 11.68
N ASP A 111 4.02 10.25 12.43
CA ASP A 111 5.09 10.33 13.45
C ASP A 111 4.90 9.31 14.57
N ILE A 112 3.65 9.05 14.99
CA ILE A 112 3.31 8.02 15.98
C ILE A 112 3.60 6.62 15.43
N VAL A 113 3.17 6.37 14.19
CA VAL A 113 3.36 5.06 13.53
C VAL A 113 4.84 4.78 13.29
N LEU A 114 5.61 5.81 12.94
CA LEU A 114 7.06 5.74 12.80
C LEU A 114 7.73 5.37 14.12
N SER A 115 7.38 6.02 15.24
CA SER A 115 7.98 5.69 16.53
C SER A 115 7.72 4.23 16.96
N GLU A 116 6.59 3.66 16.56
CA GLU A 116 6.27 2.27 16.87
C GLU A 116 7.01 1.25 15.98
N ILE A 117 7.20 1.55 14.68
CA ILE A 117 7.84 0.61 13.75
C ILE A 117 9.37 0.63 13.86
N GLU A 118 9.98 1.77 14.20
CA GLU A 118 11.44 1.93 14.24
C GLU A 118 12.14 1.02 15.25
N GLY A 119 11.44 0.58 16.30
CA GLY A 119 11.98 -0.35 17.29
C GLY A 119 12.02 -1.82 16.85
N VAL A 120 11.36 -2.17 15.74
CA VAL A 120 11.19 -3.57 15.30
C VAL A 120 11.52 -3.79 13.82
N ALA A 121 11.59 -2.72 13.02
CA ALA A 121 11.93 -2.78 11.61
C ALA A 121 13.32 -2.20 11.34
N LYS A 122 13.98 -2.72 10.31
CA LYS A 122 15.13 -2.05 9.70
C LYS A 122 14.69 -1.25 8.48
N ARG A 123 15.38 -0.15 8.21
CA ARG A 123 15.20 0.59 6.95
C ARG A 123 15.93 -0.13 5.83
N GLU A 124 15.24 -0.38 4.73
CA GLU A 124 15.78 -1.07 3.56
C GLU A 124 15.37 -0.36 2.26
N TYR A 125 16.10 -0.60 1.18
CA TYR A 125 15.72 -0.15 -0.15
C TYR A 125 15.25 -1.33 -0.98
N ILE A 126 14.04 -1.22 -1.53
CA ILE A 126 13.55 -2.11 -2.58
C ILE A 126 13.50 -1.37 -3.91
N GLN A 127 13.48 -2.12 -5.01
CA GLN A 127 13.30 -1.55 -6.34
C GLN A 127 11.89 -1.77 -6.87
N ILE A 128 11.37 -0.76 -7.58
CA ILE A 128 10.21 -0.92 -8.46
C ILE A 128 10.68 -0.81 -9.91
N GLU A 129 10.39 -1.80 -10.73
CA GLU A 129 10.84 -1.88 -12.13
C GLU A 129 9.71 -2.38 -13.03
N PHE A 130 9.42 -1.67 -14.12
CA PHE A 130 8.52 -2.15 -15.17
C PHE A 130 9.31 -2.80 -16.29
N PHE A 131 8.82 -3.95 -16.76
CA PHE A 131 9.41 -4.68 -17.86
C PHE A 131 8.60 -4.47 -19.14
N LYS A 132 9.26 -4.72 -20.29
CA LYS A 132 8.65 -4.56 -21.62
C LYS A 132 7.51 -5.52 -21.89
N ASP A 133 7.45 -6.65 -21.18
CA ASP A 133 6.35 -7.62 -21.26
C ASP A 133 5.13 -7.19 -20.44
N GLY A 134 5.19 -6.02 -19.80
CA GLY A 134 4.13 -5.47 -18.96
C GLY A 134 4.17 -5.95 -17.51
N SER A 135 5.07 -6.87 -17.15
CA SER A 135 5.27 -7.25 -15.76
C SER A 135 5.95 -6.14 -14.95
N VAL A 136 5.78 -6.17 -13.64
CA VAL A 136 6.39 -5.24 -12.69
C VAL A 136 6.97 -5.99 -11.52
N LYS A 137 8.20 -5.64 -11.15
CA LYS A 137 8.82 -6.11 -9.91
C LYS A 137 8.74 -5.04 -8.85
N VAL A 138 8.32 -5.42 -7.64
CA VAL A 138 8.31 -4.60 -6.42
C VAL A 138 9.09 -5.36 -5.36
N GLY A 139 10.33 -4.96 -5.09
CA GLY A 139 11.23 -5.71 -4.23
C GLY A 139 11.39 -7.15 -4.75
N PRO A 140 11.10 -8.19 -3.95
CA PRO A 140 11.20 -9.59 -4.38
C PRO A 140 9.99 -10.07 -5.20
N TYR A 141 8.88 -9.32 -5.26
CA TYR A 141 7.63 -9.77 -5.85
C TYR A 141 7.50 -9.35 -7.31
N LEU A 142 7.13 -10.28 -8.18
CA LEU A 142 6.81 -10.03 -9.58
C LEU A 142 5.30 -10.10 -9.76
N PHE A 143 4.70 -9.06 -10.34
CA PHE A 143 3.28 -9.01 -10.67
C PHE A 143 3.10 -8.85 -12.17
N ASP A 144 2.01 -9.40 -12.70
CA ASP A 144 1.55 -8.98 -14.02
C ASP A 144 0.93 -7.57 -13.96
N ASN A 145 0.78 -6.96 -15.14
CA ASN A 145 0.24 -5.62 -15.29
C ASN A 145 -1.14 -5.46 -14.62
N ALA A 146 -2.04 -6.43 -14.85
CA ALA A 146 -3.42 -6.35 -14.40
C ALA A 146 -3.49 -6.37 -12.87
N ILE A 147 -2.77 -7.29 -12.22
CA ILE A 147 -2.72 -7.37 -10.76
C ILE A 147 -2.11 -6.10 -10.18
N PHE A 148 -1.03 -5.56 -10.76
CA PHE A 148 -0.48 -4.30 -10.24
C PHE A 148 -1.45 -3.12 -10.41
N HIS A 149 -2.24 -3.07 -11.49
CA HIS A 149 -3.32 -2.09 -11.61
C HIS A 149 -4.39 -2.27 -10.54
N ASP A 150 -4.69 -3.51 -10.12
CA ASP A 150 -5.54 -3.79 -8.97
C ASP A 150 -4.97 -3.24 -7.66
N LEU A 151 -3.64 -3.28 -7.45
CA LEU A 151 -3.00 -2.65 -6.30
C LEU A 151 -3.20 -1.12 -6.31
N LEU A 152 -3.01 -0.48 -7.47
CA LEU A 152 -3.25 0.97 -7.62
C LEU A 152 -4.72 1.34 -7.38
N ARG A 153 -5.64 0.52 -7.91
CA ARG A 153 -7.09 0.69 -7.67
C ARG A 153 -7.48 0.47 -6.22
N TYR A 154 -6.86 -0.49 -5.55
CA TYR A 154 -7.06 -0.73 -4.12
C TYR A 154 -6.71 0.52 -3.30
N VAL A 155 -5.54 1.13 -3.55
CA VAL A 155 -5.14 2.37 -2.87
C VAL A 155 -6.08 3.52 -3.23
N TRP A 156 -6.44 3.67 -4.51
CA TRP A 156 -7.41 4.67 -4.97
C TRP A 156 -8.77 4.57 -4.27
N GLN A 157 -9.23 3.35 -3.97
CA GLN A 157 -10.51 3.11 -3.30
C GLN A 157 -10.45 3.34 -1.79
N GLY A 158 -9.27 3.35 -1.18
CA GLY A 158 -9.09 3.37 0.28
C GLY A 158 -9.08 1.97 0.88
N GLY A 159 -8.65 1.00 0.07
CA GLY A 159 -8.75 -0.42 0.37
C GLY A 159 -10.19 -0.92 0.51
N TYR A 160 -10.33 -2.11 1.09
CA TYR A 160 -11.64 -2.71 1.34
C TYR A 160 -12.60 -1.82 2.17
N PRO A 161 -12.15 -1.12 3.25
CA PRO A 161 -13.02 -0.24 4.03
C PRO A 161 -13.59 0.93 3.20
N ARG A 162 -12.87 1.34 2.14
CA ARG A 162 -13.01 2.60 1.42
C ARG A 162 -12.68 3.83 2.25
N TRP A 163 -12.41 4.93 1.57
CA TRP A 163 -12.18 6.22 2.21
C TRP A 163 -13.40 6.71 3.00
N LYS A 164 -13.14 7.22 4.20
CA LYS A 164 -14.15 7.88 5.04
C LYS A 164 -14.77 9.06 4.29
N ASP A 165 -16.09 9.14 4.32
CA ASP A 165 -16.89 10.15 3.61
C ASP A 165 -16.58 10.24 2.09
N GLU A 166 -16.03 9.17 1.51
CA GLU A 166 -15.55 9.10 0.12
C GLU A 166 -14.47 10.17 -0.23
N LYS A 167 -13.88 10.81 0.80
CA LYS A 167 -12.85 11.84 0.68
C LYS A 167 -11.49 11.17 0.46
N ARG A 168 -10.84 11.47 -0.67
CA ARG A 168 -9.49 10.96 -0.96
C ARG A 168 -8.42 11.95 -0.49
N PRO A 169 -7.30 11.47 0.07
CA PRO A 169 -6.16 12.32 0.36
C PRO A 169 -5.55 12.95 -0.91
N GLY A 170 -4.87 14.08 -0.75
CA GLY A 170 -4.23 14.80 -1.86
C GLY A 170 -3.26 13.93 -2.66
N TYR A 171 -2.43 13.14 -1.98
CA TYR A 171 -1.45 12.24 -2.62
C TYR A 171 -2.11 11.17 -3.52
N VAL A 172 -3.31 10.69 -3.15
CA VAL A 172 -4.07 9.72 -3.96
C VAL A 172 -4.66 10.38 -5.20
N LEU A 173 -5.15 11.62 -5.07
CA LEU A 173 -5.65 12.40 -6.20
C LEU A 173 -4.53 12.72 -7.20
N GLU A 174 -3.37 13.14 -6.71
CA GLU A 174 -2.19 13.40 -7.53
C GLU A 174 -1.70 12.13 -8.24
N MET A 175 -1.72 10.99 -7.55
CA MET A 175 -1.40 9.69 -8.15
C MET A 175 -2.32 9.33 -9.30
N LYS A 176 -3.63 9.45 -9.09
CA LYS A 176 -4.58 9.17 -10.17
C LYS A 176 -4.33 10.09 -11.37
N GLN A 177 -4.16 11.39 -11.14
CA GLN A 177 -3.92 12.34 -12.22
C GLN A 177 -2.63 12.00 -12.99
N SER A 178 -1.53 11.75 -12.29
CA SER A 178 -0.25 11.38 -12.90
C SER A 178 -0.34 10.12 -13.74
N VAL A 179 -1.06 9.10 -13.26
CA VAL A 179 -1.29 7.85 -13.99
C VAL A 179 -2.15 8.07 -15.23
N GLN A 180 -3.19 8.92 -15.15
CA GLN A 180 -4.07 9.22 -16.29
C GLN A 180 -3.37 10.04 -17.38
N ASP A 181 -2.49 10.96 -16.99
CA ASP A 181 -1.72 11.80 -17.90
C ASP A 181 -0.46 11.11 -18.44
N SER A 182 -0.13 9.93 -17.92
CA SER A 182 1.11 9.23 -18.26
C SER A 182 1.15 8.82 -19.73
N HIS A 183 2.30 9.10 -20.36
CA HIS A 183 2.63 8.56 -21.68
C HIS A 183 3.17 7.13 -21.63
N ASN A 184 3.46 6.61 -20.43
CA ASN A 184 3.89 5.24 -20.23
C ASN A 184 2.73 4.27 -20.48
N SER A 185 2.93 3.37 -21.43
CA SER A 185 1.94 2.36 -21.80
C SER A 185 1.58 1.41 -20.65
N PHE A 186 2.48 1.22 -19.67
CA PHE A 186 2.20 0.42 -18.48
C PHE A 186 0.97 0.92 -17.72
N PHE A 187 0.75 2.23 -17.67
CA PHE A 187 -0.33 2.87 -16.91
C PHE A 187 -1.65 3.04 -17.70
N LYS A 188 -1.66 2.66 -18.98
CA LYS A 188 -2.88 2.76 -19.79
C LYS A 188 -3.97 1.86 -19.22
N GLY A 189 -5.14 2.46 -19.00
CA GLY A 189 -6.34 1.72 -18.58
C GLY A 189 -6.49 1.48 -17.07
N VAL A 190 -5.51 1.87 -16.23
CA VAL A 190 -5.58 1.66 -14.76
C VAL A 190 -6.91 2.18 -14.17
N PHE A 191 -7.32 3.38 -14.60
CA PHE A 191 -8.52 4.09 -14.11
C PHE A 191 -9.56 4.34 -15.20
N SER A 192 -9.46 3.69 -16.36
CA SER A 192 -10.54 3.80 -17.35
C SER A 192 -11.80 3.17 -16.77
N SER A 193 -12.91 3.93 -16.79
CA SER A 193 -14.23 3.40 -16.49
C SER A 193 -14.43 2.15 -17.36
N VAL A 194 -14.67 1.01 -16.75
CA VAL A 194 -15.22 -0.14 -17.47
C VAL A 194 -16.47 0.40 -18.17
N ARG A 195 -16.43 0.50 -19.50
CA ARG A 195 -17.66 0.61 -20.28
C ARG A 195 -18.39 -0.71 -20.03
N ILE A 196 -19.42 -0.66 -19.18
CA ILE A 196 -20.52 -1.60 -19.25
C ILE A 196 -21.24 -1.33 -20.57
#